data_AF-A0A662GMM2-F1
#
_entry.id   AF-A0A662GMM2-F1
#
_cell.length_a   1.000
_cell.length_b   1.000
_cell.length_c   1.000
_cell.angle_alpha   90.00
_cell.angle_beta   90.00
_cell.angle_gamma   90.00
#
_symmetry.space_group_name_H-M   'P 1'
#
loop_
_entity.id
_entity.type
_entity.pdbx_description
1 polymer ?
#
loop_
_entity_poly.entity_id
_entity_poly.type
_entity_poly.pdbx_seq_one_letter_code
_entity_poly.pdbx_strand_id
1 'polypeptide(L)' 'EYELGGVKVSLDVVEGLGSFVEVEAVGDDVEAAAARVREAAAMLGLDFRKALTATYLELLARAQQS' A
#
# COMPACT_ATOMS: atom_id res chain seq x y z
N GLU A 1 -3.33 9.67 -7.64
CA GLU A 1 -2.77 8.37 -8.06
C GLU A 1 -1.65 8.63 -9.06
N TYR A 2 -0.59 7.84 -8.98
CA TYR A 2 0.61 7.91 -9.82
C TYR A 2 0.92 6.52 -10.38
N GLU A 3 1.74 6.47 -11.42
CA GLU A 3 2.24 5.21 -12.00
C GLU A 3 3.77 5.19 -11.93
N LEU A 4 4.32 4.06 -11.50
CA LEU A 4 5.77 3.83 -11.41
C LEU A 4 6.06 2.37 -11.78
N GLY A 5 6.83 2.11 -12.83
CA GLY A 5 7.24 0.73 -13.16
C GLY A 5 6.09 -0.26 -13.37
N GLY A 6 4.94 0.20 -13.86
CA GLY A 6 3.75 -0.64 -14.06
C GLY A 6 3.04 -1.04 -12.76
N VAL A 7 3.28 -0.31 -11.66
CA VAL A 7 2.44 -0.32 -10.46
C VAL A 7 1.75 1.02 -10.28
N LYS A 8 0.59 0.98 -9.64
CA LYS A 8 -0.16 2.13 -9.21
C LYS A 8 0.29 2.53 -7.80
N VAL A 9 0.48 3.83 -7.59
CA VAL A 9 0.85 4.41 -6.29
C VAL A 9 -0.20 5.43 -5.88
N SER A 10 -0.82 5.21 -4.73
CA SER A 10 -1.82 6.12 -4.14
C SER A 10 -1.29 6.68 -2.84
N LEU A 11 -1.56 7.97 -2.58
CA LEU A 11 -1.25 8.62 -1.32
C LEU A 11 -2.57 9.12 -0.73
N ASP A 12 -2.97 8.53 0.37
CA ASP A 12 -4.26 8.80 1.01
C ASP A 12 -4.05 9.50 2.35
N VAL A 13 -4.94 10.43 2.65
CA VAL A 13 -5.08 11.01 3.99
C VAL A 13 -6.45 10.62 4.49
N VAL A 14 -6.49 9.71 5.46
CA VAL A 14 -7.71 9.14 6.01
C VAL A 14 -7.97 9.77 7.37
N GLU A 15 -9.12 10.45 7.48
CA GLU A 15 -9.55 11.08 8.73
C GLU A 15 -9.62 10.03 9.85
N GLY A 16 -8.96 10.31 10.98
CA GLY A 16 -8.88 9.40 12.12
C GLY A 16 -7.81 8.31 12.03
N LEU A 17 -7.13 8.12 10.89
CA LEU A 17 -6.07 7.11 10.74
C LEU A 17 -4.71 7.69 10.31
N GLY A 18 -4.67 8.86 9.68
CA GLY A 18 -3.45 9.51 9.21
C GLY A 18 -3.19 9.29 7.72
N SER A 19 -1.92 9.28 7.33
CA SER A 19 -1.50 9.21 5.92
C SER A 19 -0.95 7.83 5.56
N PHE A 20 -1.33 7.35 4.38
CA PHE A 20 -0.97 6.03 3.87
C PHE A 20 -0.49 6.12 2.43
N VAL A 21 0.42 5.22 2.07
CA VAL A 21 0.83 5.00 0.69
C VAL A 21 0.48 3.58 0.30
N GLU A 22 -0.25 3.43 -0.79
CA GLU A 22 -0.59 2.14 -1.38
C GLU A 22 0.25 1.94 -2.65
N VAL A 23 0.76 0.74 -2.83
CA VAL A 23 1.55 0.34 -4.00
C VAL A 23 0.94 -0.96 -4.53
N GLU A 24 0.30 -0.89 -5.69
CA GLU A 24 -0.54 -1.97 -6.22
C GLU A 24 -0.09 -2.39 -7.61
N ALA A 25 0.00 -3.70 -7.84
CA ALA A 25 0.22 -4.26 -9.17
C ALA A 25 -0.98 -5.11 -9.55
N VAL A 26 -1.45 -4.95 -10.79
CA VAL A 26 -2.46 -5.83 -11.39
C VAL A 26 -1.78 -6.80 -12.34
N GLY A 27 -2.21 -8.06 -12.32
CA GLY A 27 -1.74 -9.09 -13.24
C GLY A 27 -2.21 -10.48 -12.83
N ASP A 28 -2.15 -11.42 -13.78
CA ASP A 28 -2.59 -12.80 -13.57
C ASP A 28 -1.52 -13.65 -12.84
N ASP A 29 -0.27 -13.21 -12.85
CA ASP A 29 0.84 -13.81 -12.09
C ASP A 29 1.08 -13.01 -10.80
N VAL A 30 0.71 -13.63 -9.68
CA VAL A 30 0.83 -13.05 -8.33
C VAL A 30 2.28 -12.84 -7.93
N GLU A 31 3.20 -13.75 -8.27
CA GLU A 31 4.60 -13.61 -7.88
C GLU A 31 5.26 -12.45 -8.65
N ALA A 32 4.99 -12.35 -9.95
CA ALA A 32 5.45 -11.24 -10.77
C ALA A 32 4.85 -9.89 -10.34
N ALA A 33 3.56 -9.87 -9.96
CA ALA A 33 2.93 -8.68 -9.39
C ALA A 33 3.58 -8.27 -8.05
N ALA A 34 3.81 -9.22 -7.15
CA ALA A 34 4.46 -8.96 -5.88
C ALA A 34 5.92 -8.48 -6.03
N ALA A 35 6.66 -8.99 -7.03
CA ALA A 35 8.01 -8.52 -7.33
C ALA A 35 8.01 -7.04 -7.75
N ARG A 36 7.09 -6.63 -8.63
CA ARG A 36 6.93 -5.23 -9.06
C ARG A 36 6.61 -4.29 -7.90
N VAL A 37 5.70 -4.70 -7.01
CA VAL A 37 5.38 -3.92 -5.79
C VAL A 37 6.61 -3.74 -4.91
N ARG A 38 7.40 -4.79 -4.71
CA ARG A 38 8.64 -4.73 -3.90
C ARG A 38 9.69 -3.81 -4.52
N GLU A 39 9.87 -3.87 -5.84
CA GLU A 39 10.79 -2.99 -6.56
C GLU A 39 10.36 -1.52 -6.43
N ALA A 40 9.08 -1.21 -6.69
CA ALA A 40 8.56 0.14 -6.55
C ALA A 40 8.65 0.67 -5.11
N ALA A 41 8.37 -0.16 -4.10
CA ALA A 41 8.53 0.20 -2.70
C ALA A 41 9.99 0.56 -2.37
N ALA A 42 10.96 -0.22 -2.88
CA ALA A 42 12.39 0.07 -2.70
C ALA A 42 12.80 1.39 -3.37
N MET A 43 12.31 1.66 -4.59
CA MET A 43 12.57 2.92 -5.30
C MET A 43 12.01 4.14 -4.54
N LEU A 44 10.86 3.98 -3.89
CA LEU A 44 10.22 5.02 -3.07
C LEU A 44 10.82 5.14 -1.66
N GLY A 45 11.81 4.31 -1.31
CA GLY A 45 12.42 4.30 0.01
C GLY A 45 11.49 3.82 1.12
N LEU A 46 10.47 3.03 0.78
CA LEU A 46 9.50 2.50 1.73
C LEU A 46 10.05 1.24 2.41
N ASP A 47 9.89 1.16 3.73
CA ASP A 47 10.22 -0.03 4.48
C ASP A 47 9.10 -1.06 4.37
N PHE A 48 9.30 -2.07 3.51
CA PHE A 48 8.31 -3.13 3.27
C PHE A 48 7.94 -3.90 4.55
N ARG A 49 8.78 -3.90 5.60
CA ARG A 49 8.45 -4.52 6.89
C ARG A 49 7.34 -3.79 7.65
N LYS A 50 7.04 -2.56 7.26
CA LYS A 50 5.93 -1.76 7.78
C LYS A 50 4.67 -1.86 6.91
N ALA A 51 4.68 -2.70 5.88
CA ALA A 51 3.52 -2.90 5.04
C ALA A 51 2.34 -3.41 5.89
N LEU A 52 1.18 -2.79 5.69
CA LEU A 52 -0.06 -3.18 6.35
C LEU A 52 -0.76 -4.23 5.49
N THR A 53 -1.36 -5.22 6.16
CA THR A 53 -2.21 -6.23 5.50
C THR A 53 -3.69 -6.01 5.79
N ALA A 54 -4.04 -4.89 6.42
CA ALA A 54 -5.39 -4.53 6.83
C ALA A 54 -5.90 -3.36 5.98
N THR A 55 -7.18 -3.41 5.63
CA THR A 55 -7.90 -2.34 4.95
C THR A 55 -8.15 -1.16 5.89
N TYR A 56 -8.41 0.03 5.34
CA TYR A 56 -8.77 1.21 6.14
C TYR A 56 -10.02 0.98 7.00
N LEU A 57 -10.99 0.20 6.52
CA LEU A 57 -12.19 -0.15 7.30
C LEU A 57 -11.83 -0.95 8.56
N GLU A 58 -10.96 -1.94 8.44
CA GLU A 58 -10.48 -2.74 9.57
C GLU A 58 -9.67 -1.89 10.55
N LEU A 59 -8.86 -0.96 10.05
CA LEU A 59 -8.10 -0.04 10.88
C LEU A 59 -9.00 0.93 11.65
N LEU A 60 -10.01 1.51 11.00
CA LEU A 60 -11.02 2.36 11.64
C LEU A 60 -11.79 1.61 12.73
N ALA A 61 -12.21 0.37 12.44
CA ALA A 61 -12.92 -0.46 13.40
C ALA A 61 -12.08 -0.74 14.66
N ARG A 62 -10.76 -0.89 14.53
CA ARG A 62 -9.83 -1.05 15.67
C ARG A 62 -9.68 0.24 16.46
N ALA A 63 -9.56 1.38 15.78
CA ALA A 63 -9.40 2.69 16.43
C ALA A 63 -10.62 3.07 17.29
N GLN A 64 -11.83 2.66 16.91
CA GLN A 64 -13.07 2.94 17.65
C GLN A 64 -13.27 2.06 18.90
N GLN A 65 -12.46 1.02 19.10
CA GLN A 65 -12.52 0.14 20.28
C GLN A 65 -11.50 0.51 21.37
N SER A 66 -10.78 1.62 21.18
CA SER A 66 -9.74 2.13 22.08
C SER A 66 -10.14 3.40 22.82
#